data_AF-A0A267WKG8-F1
#
_entry.id   AF-A0A267WKG8-F1
#
_cell.length_a   1.000
_cell.length_b   1.000
_cell.length_c   1.000
_cell.angle_alpha   90.00
_cell.angle_beta   90.00
_cell.angle_gamma   90.00
#
_symmetry.space_group_name_H-M   'P 1'
#
loop_
_entity.id
_entity.type
_entity.pdbx_description
1 polymer ?
#
loop_
_entity_poly.entity_id
_entity_poly.type
_entity_poly.pdbx_seq_one_letter_code
_entity_poly.pdbx_strand_id
1 'polypeptide(L)'
;IHVRRNVTRIGSEWSETSPKSHEMRDVPMPSIVGEALLPVLAGKGPSDWVFRDHLGRPPRNQSAAGAKSNRMWFVSACRRAGVEPLPPHDLRHTAASIAVHAGANIKALQRMLGHKSAAMTLDVYADLFDSDLDDVARTIDAAVQVASQDVGKMWAQVDAAHVRSV
;
A
#
# COMPACT_ATOMS: atom_id res chain seq x y z
N ILE A 1 1.25 6.89 6.70
CA ILE A 1 2.57 7.54 6.53
C ILE A 1 2.40 8.74 5.62
N HIS A 2 2.88 9.92 6.03
CA HIS A 2 2.84 11.13 5.22
C HIS A 2 4.18 11.33 4.52
N VAL A 3 4.20 11.21 3.20
CA VAL A 3 5.42 11.46 2.39
C VAL A 3 5.37 12.91 1.93
N ARG A 4 6.31 13.72 2.42
CA ARG A 4 6.36 15.17 2.20
C ARG A 4 7.71 15.66 1.65
N ARG A 5 8.78 14.90 1.89
CA ARG A 5 10.15 15.21 1.46
C ARG A 5 10.81 13.96 0.90
N ASN A 6 11.86 14.14 0.12
CA ASN A 6 12.68 13.07 -0.41
C ASN A 6 14.16 13.35 -0.10
N VAL A 7 14.94 12.30 0.06
CA VAL A 7 16.39 12.41 0.30
C VAL A 7 17.08 11.70 -0.85
N THR A 8 17.90 12.43 -1.59
CA THR A 8 18.66 11.89 -2.71
C THR A 8 20.14 12.11 -2.50
N ARG A 9 20.96 11.19 -3.02
CA ARG A 9 22.40 11.37 -3.01
C ARG A 9 22.83 12.11 -4.27
N ILE A 10 23.44 13.28 -4.13
CA ILE A 10 24.03 14.07 -5.22
C ILE A 10 25.55 14.02 -5.03
N GLY A 11 26.25 13.27 -5.88
CA GLY A 11 27.67 12.98 -5.68
C GLY A 11 27.91 12.18 -4.38
N SER A 12 28.68 12.78 -3.46
CA SER A 12 29.00 12.23 -2.13
C SER A 12 28.04 12.68 -1.02
N GLU A 13 27.19 13.68 -1.27
CA GLU A 13 26.34 14.30 -0.25
C GLU A 13 24.88 13.86 -0.33
N TRP A 14 24.21 13.88 0.82
CA TRP A 14 22.77 13.65 0.93
C TRP A 14 22.07 15.00 0.93
N SER A 15 21.22 15.22 -0.06
CA SER A 15 20.43 16.45 -0.19
C SER A 15 18.95 16.12 0.02
N GLU A 16 18.30 16.84 0.95
CA GLU A 16 16.85 16.87 1.03
C GLU A 16 16.32 17.64 -0.18
N THR A 17 15.57 16.95 -1.03
CA THR A 17 14.89 17.53 -2.18
C THR A 17 13.38 17.42 -1.99
N SER A 18 12.62 18.28 -2.67
CA SER A 18 11.20 18.01 -2.84
C SER A 18 11.05 16.70 -3.64
N PRO A 19 9.99 15.89 -3.41
CA PRO A 19 9.69 14.78 -4.31
C PRO A 19 9.67 15.28 -5.75
N LYS A 20 10.24 14.51 -6.70
CA LYS A 20 10.46 14.90 -8.12
C LYS A 20 9.22 15.44 -8.87
N SER A 21 8.02 15.41 -8.27
CA SER A 21 6.77 15.98 -8.81
C SER A 21 6.07 17.01 -7.91
N HIS A 22 6.64 17.44 -6.77
CA HIS A 22 5.93 18.24 -5.74
C HIS A 22 4.68 17.58 -5.13
N GLU A 23 4.41 16.30 -5.42
CA GLU A 23 3.21 15.63 -4.92
C GLU A 23 3.44 15.01 -3.55
N MET A 24 2.93 15.69 -2.53
CA MET A 24 2.71 15.11 -1.22
C MET A 24 1.75 13.93 -1.35
N ARG A 25 2.07 12.81 -0.71
CA ARG A 25 1.19 11.62 -0.74
C ARG A 25 1.08 10.96 0.62
N ASP A 26 -0.06 10.35 0.84
CA ASP A 26 -0.32 9.55 2.04
C ASP A 26 -0.35 8.08 1.65
N VAL A 27 0.50 7.31 2.31
CA VAL A 27 0.61 5.87 2.12
C VAL A 27 -0.04 5.20 3.33
N PRO A 28 -1.06 4.34 3.13
CA PRO A 28 -1.64 3.56 4.22
C PRO A 28 -0.55 2.68 4.83
N MET A 29 -0.53 2.59 6.16
CA MET A 29 0.39 1.74 6.90
C MET A 29 -0.42 0.63 7.57
N PRO A 30 -0.38 -0.61 7.02
CA PRO A 30 -0.97 -1.76 7.68
C PRO A 30 -0.39 -1.94 9.10
N SER A 31 -1.20 -2.43 10.04
CA SER A 31 -0.78 -2.64 11.44
C SER A 31 0.46 -3.52 11.54
N ILE A 32 0.50 -4.61 10.76
CA ILE A 32 1.65 -5.52 10.68
C ILE A 32 2.97 -4.79 10.34
N VAL A 33 2.91 -3.76 9.48
CA VAL A 33 4.09 -2.95 9.15
C VAL A 33 4.43 -2.02 10.30
N GLY A 34 3.43 -1.38 10.91
CA GLY A 34 3.62 -0.52 12.08
C GLY A 34 4.27 -1.26 13.25
N GLU A 35 3.74 -2.44 13.58
CA GLU A 35 4.25 -3.32 14.64
C GLU A 35 5.68 -3.76 14.37
N ALA A 36 6.00 -4.15 13.12
CA ALA A 36 7.36 -4.51 12.72
C ALA A 36 8.35 -3.33 12.82
N LEU A 37 7.87 -2.08 12.74
CA LEU A 37 8.71 -0.89 12.89
C LEU A 37 8.94 -0.48 14.35
N LEU A 38 8.10 -0.89 15.30
CA LEU A 38 8.24 -0.47 16.70
C LEU A 38 9.64 -0.77 17.29
N PRO A 39 10.21 -1.98 17.12
CA PRO A 39 11.56 -2.26 17.62
C PRO A 39 12.64 -1.42 16.92
N VAL A 40 12.43 -1.08 15.65
CA VAL A 40 13.36 -0.23 14.87
C VAL A 40 13.31 1.21 15.34
N LEU A 41 12.15 1.67 15.81
CA LEU A 41 11.93 3.02 16.31
C LEU A 41 12.39 3.24 17.75
N ALA A 42 12.67 2.17 18.50
CA ALA A 42 13.09 2.26 19.89
C ALA A 42 14.33 3.17 20.06
N GLY A 43 14.22 4.17 20.93
CA GLY A 43 15.30 5.13 21.21
C GLY A 43 15.53 6.20 20.14
N LYS A 44 14.68 6.29 19.09
CA LYS A 44 14.75 7.35 18.07
C LYS A 44 13.85 8.52 18.41
N GLY A 45 14.34 9.73 18.17
CA GLY A 45 13.55 10.96 18.22
C GLY A 45 12.70 11.20 16.96
N PRO A 46 11.83 12.22 16.96
CA PRO A 46 10.91 12.49 15.83
C PRO A 46 11.60 12.84 14.51
N SER A 47 12.81 13.40 14.56
CA SER A 47 13.59 13.81 13.39
C SER A 47 14.62 12.78 12.94
N ASP A 48 14.67 11.62 13.60
CA ASP A 48 15.65 10.59 13.36
C ASP A 48 15.28 9.73 12.15
N TRP A 49 16.28 9.40 11.31
CA TRP A 49 16.10 8.38 10.27
C TRP A 49 15.65 7.05 10.86
N VAL A 50 14.51 6.53 10.37
CA VAL A 50 13.99 5.20 10.73
C VAL A 50 14.99 4.12 10.31
N PHE A 51 15.35 4.10 9.03
CA PHE A 51 16.34 3.17 8.48
C PHE A 51 17.70 3.86 8.34
N ARG A 52 18.77 3.23 8.83
CA ARG A 52 20.14 3.76 8.81
C ARG A 52 21.14 2.69 8.40
N ASP A 53 22.25 3.10 7.79
CA ASP A 53 23.44 2.28 7.67
C ASP A 53 24.22 2.25 9.01
N HIS A 54 25.31 1.49 9.05
CA HIS A 54 26.18 1.36 10.23
C HIS A 54 26.85 2.67 10.67
N LEU A 55 26.83 3.72 9.82
CA LEU A 55 27.34 5.05 10.14
C LEU A 55 26.21 6.04 10.46
N GLY A 56 24.98 5.56 10.66
CA GLY A 56 23.83 6.39 11.01
C GLY A 56 23.21 7.17 9.83
N ARG A 57 23.67 6.92 8.60
CA ARG A 57 23.22 7.65 7.39
C ARG A 57 22.05 6.92 6.73
N PRO A 58 21.27 7.57 5.85
CA PRO A 58 20.28 6.89 5.04
C PRO A 58 20.88 5.69 4.27
N PRO A 59 20.14 4.58 4.13
CA PRO A 59 20.62 3.42 3.38
C PRO A 59 20.89 3.81 1.92
N ARG A 60 21.99 3.28 1.36
CA ARG A 60 22.33 3.47 -0.06
C ARG A 60 21.28 2.81 -0.96
N ASN A 61 21.11 3.36 -2.17
CA ASN A 61 20.33 2.72 -3.23
C ASN A 61 20.77 1.26 -3.40
N GLN A 62 19.79 0.38 -3.58
CA GLN A 62 19.99 -1.07 -3.67
C GLN A 62 19.81 -1.54 -5.12
N SER A 63 20.53 -2.60 -5.46
CA SER A 63 20.38 -3.29 -6.74
C SER A 63 20.42 -4.79 -6.50
N ALA A 64 19.63 -5.52 -7.28
CA ALA A 64 19.66 -6.98 -7.32
C ALA A 64 20.60 -7.52 -8.43
N ALA A 65 21.19 -6.64 -9.25
CA ALA A 65 22.13 -7.04 -10.29
C ALA A 65 23.33 -7.80 -9.69
N GLY A 66 23.76 -8.87 -10.37
CA GLY A 66 24.86 -9.71 -9.89
C GLY A 66 24.54 -10.45 -8.58
N ALA A 67 23.26 -10.84 -8.38
CA ALA A 67 22.74 -11.40 -7.13
C ALA A 67 23.61 -12.49 -6.48
N LYS A 68 24.39 -13.30 -7.23
CA LYS A 68 25.27 -14.34 -6.67
C LYS A 68 26.43 -13.78 -5.83
N SER A 69 27.08 -12.73 -6.31
CA SER A 69 28.22 -12.08 -5.61
C SER A 69 27.82 -10.81 -4.86
N ASN A 70 26.63 -10.27 -5.12
CA ASN A 70 26.14 -9.05 -4.50
C ASN A 70 25.98 -9.21 -2.97
N ARG A 71 26.56 -8.27 -2.21
CA ARG A 71 26.57 -8.22 -0.73
C ARG A 71 25.82 -7.00 -0.18
N MET A 72 25.05 -6.32 -1.02
CA MET A 72 24.21 -5.21 -0.57
C MET A 72 23.16 -5.72 0.43
N TRP A 73 22.68 -4.84 1.29
CA TRP A 73 21.84 -5.24 2.43
C TRP A 73 20.54 -5.90 1.97
N PHE A 74 19.96 -5.44 0.86
CA PHE A 74 18.68 -5.98 0.38
C PHE A 74 18.81 -7.40 -0.15
N VAL A 75 19.81 -7.66 -1.00
CA VAL A 75 20.11 -9.02 -1.49
C VAL A 75 20.43 -9.95 -0.30
N SER A 76 21.14 -9.45 0.70
CA SER A 76 21.42 -10.22 1.92
C SER A 76 20.15 -10.50 2.74
N ALA A 77 19.20 -9.56 2.78
CA ALA A 77 17.91 -9.74 3.40
C ALA A 77 17.06 -10.79 2.64
N CYS A 78 17.03 -10.76 1.31
CA CYS A 78 16.37 -11.78 0.49
C CYS A 78 16.89 -13.19 0.80
N ARG A 79 18.23 -13.36 0.80
CA ARG A 79 18.85 -14.66 1.15
C ARG A 79 18.47 -15.14 2.56
N ARG A 80 18.49 -14.24 3.55
CA ARG A 80 18.09 -14.57 4.93
C ARG A 80 16.61 -14.94 5.04
N ALA A 81 15.77 -14.34 4.20
CA ALA A 81 14.35 -14.66 4.10
C ALA A 81 14.07 -15.91 3.26
N GLY A 82 15.09 -16.54 2.65
CA GLY A 82 14.92 -17.71 1.80
C GLY A 82 14.24 -17.43 0.46
N VAL A 83 14.26 -16.17 -0.01
CA VAL A 83 13.67 -15.77 -1.29
C VAL A 83 14.77 -15.45 -2.30
N GLU A 84 14.52 -15.77 -3.58
CA GLU A 84 15.42 -15.39 -4.66
C GLU A 84 15.57 -13.85 -4.70
N PRO A 85 16.78 -13.29 -4.81
CA PRO A 85 16.95 -11.85 -4.83
C PRO A 85 16.22 -11.18 -6.00
N LEU A 86 15.24 -10.34 -5.65
CA LEU A 86 14.49 -9.50 -6.58
C LEU A 86 14.97 -8.04 -6.50
N PRO A 87 14.74 -7.22 -7.53
CA PRO A 87 14.83 -5.77 -7.42
C PRO A 87 13.90 -5.22 -6.31
N PRO A 88 14.30 -4.17 -5.56
CA PRO A 88 13.41 -3.53 -4.59
C PRO A 88 12.09 -3.00 -5.20
N HIS A 89 12.10 -2.66 -6.49
CA HIS A 89 10.89 -2.22 -7.20
C HIS A 89 9.82 -3.32 -7.24
N ASP A 90 10.21 -4.59 -7.24
CA ASP A 90 9.26 -5.70 -7.33
C ASP A 90 8.45 -5.85 -6.04
N LEU A 91 8.98 -5.42 -4.89
CA LEU A 91 8.19 -5.33 -3.66
C LEU A 91 7.01 -4.35 -3.79
N ARG A 92 7.17 -3.29 -4.60
CA ARG A 92 6.08 -2.35 -4.88
C ARG A 92 5.02 -2.99 -5.77
N HIS A 93 5.41 -3.84 -6.71
CA HIS A 93 4.46 -4.66 -7.47
C HIS A 93 3.72 -5.64 -6.55
N THR A 94 4.43 -6.35 -5.67
CA THR A 94 3.79 -7.24 -4.69
C THR A 94 2.79 -6.51 -3.80
N ALA A 95 3.15 -5.33 -3.28
CA ALA A 95 2.25 -4.53 -2.45
C ALA A 95 1.01 -4.06 -3.24
N ALA A 96 1.16 -3.73 -4.52
CA ALA A 96 0.03 -3.42 -5.39
C ALA A 96 -0.89 -4.64 -5.55
N SER A 97 -0.34 -5.81 -5.87
CA SER A 97 -1.12 -7.05 -6.03
C SER A 97 -1.88 -7.43 -4.77
N ILE A 98 -1.25 -7.34 -3.60
CA ILE A 98 -1.91 -7.58 -2.31
C ILE A 98 -3.08 -6.61 -2.11
N ALA A 99 -2.88 -5.32 -2.42
CA ALA A 99 -3.94 -4.33 -2.28
C ALA A 99 -5.13 -4.60 -3.23
N VAL A 100 -4.87 -4.99 -4.48
CA VAL A 100 -5.93 -5.34 -5.43
C VAL A 100 -6.71 -6.56 -4.95
N HIS A 101 -6.02 -7.64 -4.56
CA HIS A 101 -6.65 -8.84 -4.02
C HIS A 101 -7.45 -8.57 -2.72
N ALA A 102 -7.04 -7.57 -1.93
CA ALA A 102 -7.79 -7.12 -0.76
C ALA A 102 -9.00 -6.22 -1.10
N GLY A 103 -9.32 -6.03 -2.39
CA GLY A 103 -10.47 -5.24 -2.85
C GLY A 103 -10.22 -3.74 -2.91
N ALA A 104 -8.96 -3.28 -2.93
CA ALA A 104 -8.67 -1.85 -3.06
C ALA A 104 -9.10 -1.33 -4.44
N ASN A 105 -9.91 -0.28 -4.46
CA ASN A 105 -10.27 0.36 -5.73
C ASN A 105 -9.06 1.04 -6.40
N ILE A 106 -9.15 1.23 -7.71
CA ILE A 106 -8.06 1.77 -8.53
C ILE A 106 -7.59 3.16 -8.07
N LYS A 107 -8.47 4.02 -7.53
CA LYS A 107 -8.08 5.34 -7.02
C LYS A 107 -7.29 5.24 -5.72
N ALA A 108 -7.66 4.33 -4.83
CA ALA A 108 -6.92 4.05 -3.61
C ALA A 108 -5.53 3.50 -3.95
N LEU A 109 -5.45 2.56 -4.90
CA LEU A 109 -4.19 2.02 -5.39
C LEU A 109 -3.31 3.10 -6.04
N GLN A 110 -3.88 3.94 -6.92
CA GLN A 110 -3.18 5.07 -7.55
C GLN A 110 -2.56 5.99 -6.49
N ARG A 111 -3.31 6.35 -5.44
CA ARG A 111 -2.84 7.22 -4.35
C ARG A 111 -1.73 6.56 -3.53
N MET A 112 -1.91 5.29 -3.16
CA MET A 112 -0.91 4.50 -2.43
C MET A 112 0.41 4.43 -3.19
N LEU A 113 0.34 4.21 -4.50
CA LEU A 113 1.51 4.18 -5.37
C LEU A 113 2.04 5.60 -5.63
N GLY A 114 1.20 6.62 -5.65
CA GLY A 114 1.56 7.97 -6.05
C GLY A 114 1.85 8.04 -7.55
N HIS A 115 1.01 7.38 -8.35
CA HIS A 115 0.97 7.57 -9.80
C HIS A 115 0.17 8.83 -10.13
N LYS A 116 0.65 9.59 -11.13
CA LYS A 116 0.02 10.85 -11.56
C LYS A 116 -1.38 10.65 -12.13
N SER A 117 -1.65 9.48 -12.70
CA SER A 117 -2.96 9.13 -13.24
C SER A 117 -3.33 7.69 -12.89
N ALA A 118 -4.63 7.42 -12.84
CA ALA A 118 -5.17 6.06 -12.74
C ALA A 118 -4.80 5.21 -13.97
N ALA A 119 -4.71 5.83 -15.15
CA ALA A 119 -4.25 5.18 -16.38
C ALA A 119 -2.87 4.52 -16.20
N MET A 120 -1.88 5.24 -15.66
CA MET A 120 -0.56 4.65 -15.34
C MET A 120 -0.61 3.45 -14.38
N THR A 121 -1.67 3.37 -13.56
CA THR A 121 -1.85 2.23 -12.65
C THR A 121 -2.52 1.07 -13.36
N LEU A 122 -3.55 1.34 -14.18
CA LEU A 122 -4.21 0.36 -15.03
C LEU A 122 -3.24 -0.22 -16.07
N ASP A 123 -2.41 0.60 -16.72
CA ASP A 123 -1.41 0.15 -17.69
C ASP A 123 -0.42 -0.88 -17.13
N VAL A 124 -0.22 -0.89 -15.80
CA VAL A 124 0.73 -1.77 -15.11
C VAL A 124 0.03 -2.93 -14.40
N TYR A 125 -1.22 -2.78 -13.99
CA TYR A 125 -1.92 -3.71 -13.10
C TYR A 125 -3.33 -4.10 -13.58
N ALA A 126 -3.72 -3.77 -14.82
CA ALA A 126 -5.05 -4.07 -15.36
C ALA A 126 -5.43 -5.55 -15.20
N ASP A 127 -4.50 -6.45 -15.50
CA ASP A 127 -4.70 -7.90 -15.39
C ASP A 127 -5.04 -8.35 -13.96
N LEU A 128 -4.71 -7.57 -12.93
CA LEU A 128 -5.08 -7.88 -11.54
C LEU A 128 -6.52 -7.48 -11.21
N PHE A 129 -7.09 -6.55 -11.98
CA PHE A 129 -8.48 -6.07 -11.82
C PHE A 129 -9.46 -6.77 -12.76
N ASP A 130 -8.98 -7.67 -13.61
CA ASP A 130 -9.78 -8.40 -14.61
C ASP A 130 -10.66 -9.49 -13.98
N SER A 131 -10.97 -9.38 -12.68
CA SER A 131 -11.95 -10.25 -12.02
C SER A 131 -13.24 -10.27 -12.84
N ASP A 132 -13.65 -11.49 -13.20
CA ASP A 132 -14.76 -11.80 -14.09
C ASP A 132 -15.96 -10.87 -13.85
N LEU A 133 -16.54 -10.32 -14.93
CA LEU A 133 -17.76 -9.51 -14.86
C LEU A 133 -18.89 -10.23 -14.08
N ASP A 134 -18.86 -11.56 -14.07
CA ASP A 134 -19.76 -12.42 -13.29
C ASP A 134 -19.60 -12.23 -11.77
N ASP A 135 -18.39 -11.96 -11.27
CA ASP A 135 -18.14 -11.66 -9.85
C ASP A 135 -18.71 -10.31 -9.46
N VAL A 136 -18.64 -9.34 -10.37
CA VAL A 136 -19.26 -8.02 -10.20
C VAL A 136 -20.78 -8.18 -10.12
N ALA A 137 -21.38 -8.94 -11.05
CA ALA A 137 -22.81 -9.23 -11.02
C ALA A 137 -23.23 -9.89 -9.70
N ARG A 138 -22.52 -10.94 -9.27
CA ARG A 138 -22.79 -11.62 -7.99
C ARG A 138 -22.69 -10.69 -6.78
N THR A 139 -21.71 -9.77 -6.78
CA THR A 139 -21.53 -8.82 -5.68
C THR A 139 -22.65 -7.78 -5.64
N ILE A 140 -23.11 -7.31 -6.80
CA ILE A 140 -24.27 -6.41 -6.91
C ILE A 140 -25.52 -7.10 -6.38
N ASP A 141 -25.79 -8.34 -6.82
CA ASP A 141 -26.95 -9.11 -6.36
C ASP A 141 -26.96 -9.26 -4.84
N ALA A 142 -25.82 -9.64 -4.26
CA ALA A 142 -25.68 -9.78 -2.81
C ALA A 142 -25.93 -8.44 -2.07
N ALA A 143 -25.39 -7.33 -2.57
CA ALA A 143 -25.56 -6.01 -1.97
C ALA A 143 -27.02 -5.53 -2.03
N VAL A 144 -27.69 -5.73 -3.16
CA VAL A 144 -29.11 -5.40 -3.34
C VAL A 144 -29.99 -6.24 -2.41
N GLN A 145 -29.66 -7.52 -2.22
CA GLN A 145 -30.42 -8.42 -1.38
C GLN A 145 -30.32 -8.05 0.12
N VAL A 146 -29.12 -7.64 0.58
CA VAL A 146 -28.94 -7.10 1.95
C VAL A 146 -29.73 -5.80 2.13
N ALA A 147 -29.60 -4.85 1.21
CA ALA A 147 -30.31 -3.58 1.29
C ALA A 147 -31.84 -3.77 1.29
N SER A 148 -32.34 -4.72 0.50
CA SER A 148 -33.77 -5.05 0.43
C SER A 148 -34.29 -5.68 1.73
N GLN A 149 -33.48 -6.47 2.42
CA GLN A 149 -33.82 -7.04 3.73
C GLN A 149 -33.88 -5.97 4.83
N ASP A 150 -33.00 -4.96 4.78
CA ASP A 150 -33.00 -3.86 5.75
C ASP A 150 -34.17 -2.88 5.51
N VAL A 151 -34.48 -2.56 4.25
CA VAL A 151 -35.65 -1.74 3.92
C VAL A 151 -36.97 -2.46 4.25
N GLY A 152 -37.05 -3.76 3.96
CA GLY A 152 -38.23 -4.57 4.29
C GLY A 152 -38.49 -4.65 5.80
N LYS A 153 -37.44 -4.76 6.62
CA LYS A 153 -37.55 -4.68 8.09
C LYS A 153 -37.94 -3.28 8.58
N MET A 154 -37.39 -2.25 7.96
CA MET A 154 -37.69 -0.86 8.30
C MET A 154 -39.18 -0.53 8.09
N TRP A 155 -39.78 -0.97 6.99
CA TRP A 155 -41.20 -0.72 6.72
C TRP A 155 -42.14 -1.61 7.54
N ALA A 156 -41.78 -2.88 7.77
CA ALA A 156 -42.56 -3.77 8.65
C ALA A 156 -42.61 -3.27 10.12
N GLN A 157 -41.57 -2.58 10.60
CA GLN A 157 -41.56 -1.97 11.93
C GLN A 157 -42.39 -0.67 12.01
N VAL A 158 -42.48 0.09 10.92
CA VAL A 158 -43.29 1.31 10.83
C VAL A 158 -44.79 0.98 10.89
N ASP A 159 -45.22 -0.09 10.21
CA ASP A 159 -46.62 -0.54 10.24
C ASP A 159 -47.04 -1.08 11.62
N ALA A 160 -46.15 -1.80 12.32
CA ALA A 160 -46.42 -2.32 13.66
C ALA A 160 -46.56 -1.22 14.73
N ALA A 161 -45.93 -0.05 14.52
CA ALA A 161 -46.04 1.10 15.41
C ALA A 161 -47.35 1.89 15.20
N HIS A 162 -47.94 1.86 14.00
CA HIS A 162 -49.17 2.59 13.69
C HIS A 162 -50.45 1.85 14.14
N VAL A 163 -50.42 0.53 14.21
CA VAL A 163 -51.61 -0.30 14.56
C VAL A 163 -51.87 -0.37 16.09
N ARG A 164 -50.96 0.11 16.94
CA ARG A 164 -51.11 0.08 18.42
C ARG A 164 -51.64 1.36 19.06
N SER A 165 -52.22 2.28 18.29
CA SER A 165 -52.71 3.58 18.79
C SER A 165 -54.20 3.89 18.56
N VAL A 166 -55.03 2.86 18.33
CA VAL A 166 -56.49 3.00 18.23
C VAL A 166 -57.17 2.20 19.33
#